data_AF-A0A6P0M6S5-F1
#
_entry.id   AF-A0A6P0M6S5-F1
#
_cell.length_a   1.000
_cell.length_b   1.000
_cell.length_c   1.000
_cell.angle_alpha   90.00
_cell.angle_beta   90.00
_cell.angle_gamma   90.00
#
_symmetry.space_group_name_H-M   'P 1'
#
loop_
_entity.id
_entity.type
_entity.pdbx_description
1 polymer ?
#
loop_
_entity_poly.entity_id
_entity_poly.type
_entity_poly.pdbx_seq_one_letter_code
_entity_poly.pdbx_strand_id
1 'polypeptide(L)'
;MEILTIIQVFTQALKTHSEKFELKDLQDLDQLLATLDTPTEAELDQMLTDWLQTHTEVRDTVLPFAETNKELKRSPDLPPNSEAGILQNLFELRQTNQEIIKAKTNQQQPDKSKQ
;
A
#
# COMPACT_ATOMS: atom_id res chain seq x y z
N MET A 1 3.10 6.51 13.80
CA MET A 1 2.46 7.10 12.60
C MET A 1 1.07 6.50 12.58
N GLU A 2 0.00 7.28 12.40
CA GLU A 2 -1.36 6.70 12.42
C GLU A 2 -1.52 5.73 11.24
N ILE A 3 -2.19 4.60 11.46
CA ILE A 3 -2.36 3.57 10.43
C ILE A 3 -2.99 4.10 9.14
N LEU A 4 -3.95 5.02 9.28
CA LEU A 4 -4.59 5.71 8.16
C LEU A 4 -3.56 6.51 7.33
N THR A 5 -2.60 7.17 7.99
CA THR A 5 -1.50 7.86 7.29
C THR A 5 -0.62 6.87 6.56
N ILE A 6 -0.28 5.73 7.18
CA ILE A 6 0.54 4.69 6.56
C ILE A 6 -0.14 4.18 5.28
N ILE A 7 -1.41 3.78 5.36
CA ILE A 7 -2.18 3.26 4.22
C ILE A 7 -2.22 4.29 3.09
N GLN A 8 -2.53 5.55 3.38
CA GLN A 8 -2.62 6.61 2.37
C GLN A 8 -1.28 6.92 1.70
N VAL A 9 -0.23 7.08 2.49
CA VAL A 9 1.11 7.36 1.99
C VAL A 9 1.60 6.19 1.12
N PHE A 10 1.34 4.97 1.56
CA PHE A 10 1.67 3.77 0.79
C PHE A 10 0.93 3.75 -0.55
N THR A 11 -0.39 3.96 -0.55
CA THR A 11 -1.18 4.04 -1.79
C THR A 11 -0.60 5.08 -2.76
N GLN A 12 -0.22 6.26 -2.27
CA GLN A 12 0.39 7.28 -3.12
C GLN A 12 1.77 6.88 -3.62
N ALA A 13 2.60 6.28 -2.77
CA ALA A 13 3.92 5.80 -3.16
C ALA A 13 3.81 4.73 -4.26
N LEU A 14 2.81 3.84 -4.20
CA LEU A 14 2.53 2.88 -5.28
C LEU A 14 2.11 3.59 -6.57
N LYS A 15 1.21 4.59 -6.49
CA LYS A 15 0.75 5.34 -7.68
C LYS A 15 1.87 6.13 -8.35
N THR A 16 2.81 6.67 -7.58
CA THR A 16 3.84 7.61 -8.08
C THR A 16 5.19 6.95 -8.34
N HIS A 17 5.54 5.91 -7.57
CA HIS A 17 6.85 5.26 -7.60
C HIS A 17 6.73 3.74 -7.48
N SER A 18 5.72 3.14 -8.13
CA SER A 18 5.56 1.67 -8.19
C SER A 18 6.84 0.93 -8.63
N GLU A 19 7.71 1.56 -9.42
CA GLU A 19 9.01 1.01 -9.82
C GLU A 19 9.93 0.66 -8.65
N LYS A 20 9.83 1.38 -7.52
CA LYS A 20 10.66 1.19 -6.33
C LYS A 20 10.26 0.00 -5.47
N PHE A 21 9.10 -0.61 -5.75
CA PHE A 21 8.60 -1.74 -4.99
C PHE A 21 8.87 -3.04 -5.75
N GLU A 22 9.43 -4.04 -5.07
CA GLU A 22 9.62 -5.35 -5.66
C GLU A 22 8.29 -6.07 -5.82
N LEU A 23 8.15 -6.86 -6.90
CA LEU A 23 6.92 -7.61 -7.15
C LEU A 23 6.59 -8.57 -5.99
N LYS A 24 7.62 -9.17 -5.38
CA LYS A 24 7.47 -10.10 -4.26
C LYS A 24 6.85 -9.41 -3.04
N ASP A 25 7.30 -8.20 -2.72
CA ASP A 25 6.76 -7.45 -1.57
C ASP A 25 5.30 -7.07 -1.83
N LEU A 26 4.97 -6.65 -3.06
CA LEU A 26 3.60 -6.33 -3.44
C LEU A 26 2.69 -7.56 -3.32
N GLN A 27 3.15 -8.74 -3.76
CA GLN A 27 2.40 -9.99 -3.63
C GLN A 27 2.24 -10.41 -2.16
N ASP A 28 3.29 -10.27 -1.35
CA ASP A 28 3.27 -10.56 0.08
C ASP A 28 2.26 -9.65 0.81
N LEU A 29 2.24 -8.36 0.47
CA LEU A 29 1.25 -7.41 0.97
C LEU A 29 -0.18 -7.75 0.55
N ASP A 30 -0.43 -8.10 -0.72
CA ASP A 30 -1.79 -8.50 -1.15
C ASP A 30 -2.27 -9.74 -0.40
N GLN A 31 -1.39 -10.72 -0.17
CA GLN A 31 -1.71 -11.91 0.61
C GLN A 31 -2.00 -11.56 2.08
N LEU A 32 -1.21 -10.68 2.69
CA LEU A 32 -1.43 -10.18 4.06
C LEU A 32 -2.77 -9.44 4.18
N LEU A 33 -3.12 -8.61 3.19
CA LEU A 33 -4.38 -7.89 3.16
C LEU A 33 -5.58 -8.81 2.84
N ALA A 34 -5.35 -9.91 2.12
CA ALA A 34 -6.38 -10.89 1.78
C ALA A 34 -6.77 -11.81 2.94
N THR A 35 -5.87 -12.03 3.92
CA THR A 35 -6.19 -12.82 5.12
C THR A 35 -7.08 -12.06 6.11
N LEU A 36 -7.20 -10.75 5.92
CA LEU A 36 -8.03 -9.86 6.72
C LEU A 36 -9.43 -9.73 6.09
N ASP A 37 -10.36 -10.58 6.54
CA ASP A 37 -11.76 -10.55 6.07
C ASP A 37 -12.51 -9.32 6.62
N THR A 38 -12.34 -9.04 7.92
CA THR A 38 -12.88 -7.86 8.62
C THR A 38 -11.93 -7.39 9.72
N PRO A 39 -10.81 -6.74 9.37
CA PRO A 39 -9.81 -6.42 10.37
C PRO A 39 -10.20 -5.20 11.20
N THR A 40 -9.89 -5.23 12.49
CA THR A 40 -9.98 -4.04 13.35
C THR A 40 -8.82 -3.07 13.06
N GLU A 41 -8.98 -1.80 13.42
CA GLU A 41 -7.91 -0.80 13.29
C GLU A 41 -6.61 -1.26 13.97
N ALA A 42 -6.71 -1.83 15.17
CA ALA A 42 -5.56 -2.29 15.94
C ALA A 42 -4.85 -3.49 15.27
N GLU A 43 -5.61 -4.42 14.69
CA GLU A 43 -5.04 -5.53 13.93
C GLU A 43 -4.35 -5.03 12.67
N LEU A 44 -4.98 -4.11 11.92
CA LEU A 44 -4.36 -3.49 10.75
C LEU A 44 -3.06 -2.78 11.11
N ASP A 45 -3.07 -1.99 12.19
CA ASP A 45 -1.90 -1.25 12.66
C ASP A 45 -0.75 -2.19 13.00
N GLN A 46 -1.01 -3.24 13.79
CA GLN A 46 0.01 -4.23 14.14
C GLN A 46 0.52 -4.97 12.91
N MET A 47 -0.37 -5.43 12.04
CA MET A 47 0.01 -6.26 10.89
C MET A 47 0.80 -5.47 9.85
N LEU A 48 0.38 -4.25 9.52
CA LEU A 48 1.12 -3.37 8.60
C LEU A 48 2.44 -2.90 9.23
N THR A 49 2.47 -2.66 10.54
CA THR A 49 3.72 -2.31 11.23
C THR A 49 4.72 -3.46 11.20
N ASP A 50 4.29 -4.68 11.53
CA ASP A 50 5.14 -5.88 11.52
C ASP A 50 5.66 -6.19 10.11
N TRP A 51 4.78 -6.05 9.11
CA TRP A 51 5.14 -6.20 7.71
C TRP A 51 6.19 -5.15 7.28
N LEU A 52 5.99 -3.87 7.60
CA LEU A 52 6.96 -2.81 7.29
C LEU A 52 8.29 -2.96 8.05
N GLN A 53 8.28 -3.63 9.21
CA GLN A 53 9.51 -3.96 9.92
C GLN A 53 10.30 -5.07 9.22
N THR A 54 9.59 -6.03 8.61
CA THR A 54 10.20 -7.09 7.81
C THR A 54 10.68 -6.57 6.44
N HIS A 55 9.88 -5.71 5.81
CA HIS A 55 10.12 -5.14 4.48
C HIS A 55 10.76 -3.75 4.57
N THR A 56 11.99 -3.72 5.07
CA THR A 56 12.70 -2.46 5.35
C THR A 56 12.91 -1.56 4.14
N GLU A 57 13.08 -2.11 2.93
CA GLU A 57 13.21 -1.32 1.68
C GLU A 57 11.91 -0.62 1.30
N VAL A 58 10.78 -1.31 1.50
CA VAL A 58 9.45 -0.71 1.31
C VAL A 58 9.22 0.39 2.33
N ARG A 59 9.57 0.14 3.60
CA ARG A 59 9.51 1.16 4.64
C ARG A 59 10.37 2.37 4.27
N ASP A 60 11.62 2.18 3.88
CA ASP A 60 12.53 3.28 3.50
C ASP A 60 12.05 4.05 2.27
N THR A 61 11.32 3.37 1.38
CA THR A 61 10.64 4.02 0.25
C THR A 61 9.43 4.83 0.70
N VAL A 62 8.58 4.30 1.58
CA VAL A 62 7.32 4.93 2.03
C VAL A 62 7.55 6.07 3.02
N LEU A 63 8.55 5.96 3.89
CA LEU A 63 8.87 6.93 4.94
C LEU A 63 9.13 8.36 4.42
N PRO A 64 9.92 8.60 3.35
CA PRO A 64 10.11 9.93 2.79
C PRO A 64 8.81 10.48 2.17
N PHE A 65 7.90 9.63 1.66
CA PHE A 65 6.57 10.10 1.27
C PHE A 65 5.77 10.53 2.50
N ALA A 66 5.87 9.86 3.65
CA ALA A 66 5.19 10.31 4.86
C ALA A 66 5.74 11.65 5.39
N GLU A 67 7.04 11.88 5.24
CA GLU A 67 7.68 13.15 5.61
C GLU A 67 7.33 14.27 4.63
N THR A 68 7.32 13.99 3.33
CA THR A 68 6.95 14.95 2.26
C THR A 68 5.44 15.24 2.29
N ASN A 69 4.62 14.22 2.52
CA ASN A 69 3.17 14.33 2.68
C ASN A 69 2.71 14.84 4.05
N LYS A 70 3.61 15.34 4.92
CA LYS A 70 3.17 16.20 6.03
C LYS A 70 2.37 17.41 5.53
N GLU A 71 2.49 17.79 4.26
CA GLU A 71 1.62 18.77 3.59
C GLU A 71 0.19 18.25 3.27
N LEU A 72 -0.04 16.94 3.12
CA LEU A 72 -1.38 16.36 2.91
C LEU A 72 -2.29 16.44 4.14
N LYS A 73 -1.73 16.70 5.34
CA LYS A 73 -2.53 17.06 6.52
C LYS A 73 -3.33 18.37 6.34
N ARG A 74 -3.16 19.08 5.22
CA ARG A 74 -3.97 20.24 4.80
C ARG A 74 -5.07 19.92 3.78
N SER A 75 -5.27 18.67 3.37
CA SER A 75 -6.41 18.31 2.54
C SER A 75 -7.67 18.14 3.41
N PRO A 76 -8.73 18.94 3.22
CA PRO A 76 -9.89 19.00 4.11
C PRO A 76 -10.88 17.83 3.98
N ASP A 77 -10.58 16.81 3.18
CA ASP A 77 -11.50 15.70 2.85
C ASP A 77 -11.01 14.37 3.43
N LEU A 78 -10.63 14.37 4.71
CA LEU A 78 -10.46 13.10 5.41
C LEU A 78 -11.85 12.62 5.85
N PRO A 79 -12.33 11.43 5.41
CA PRO A 79 -13.34 10.76 6.18
C PRO A 79 -12.81 10.63 7.61
N PRO A 80 -13.67 10.77 8.62
CA PRO A 80 -13.25 10.71 10.02
C PRO A 80 -12.44 9.43 10.27
N ASN A 81 -11.60 9.43 11.32
CA ASN A 81 -10.91 8.27 11.88
C ASN A 81 -11.92 7.20 12.38
N SER A 82 -12.80 6.80 11.50
CA SER A 82 -13.88 5.85 11.67
C SER A 82 -13.48 4.62 10.88
N GLU A 83 -13.83 3.45 11.41
CA GLU A 83 -13.49 2.16 10.81
C GLU A 83 -13.85 2.10 9.31
N ALA A 84 -14.98 2.68 8.91
CA ALA A 84 -15.39 2.77 7.50
C ALA A 84 -14.39 3.53 6.61
N GLY A 85 -13.81 4.63 7.11
CA GLY A 85 -12.80 5.40 6.39
C GLY A 85 -11.50 4.61 6.25
N ILE A 86 -11.10 3.88 7.30
CA ILE A 86 -9.89 3.04 7.29
C ILE A 86 -10.06 1.90 6.28
N LEU A 87 -11.21 1.21 6.31
CA LEU A 87 -11.53 0.15 5.36
C LEU A 87 -11.58 0.65 3.92
N GLN A 88 -12.12 1.85 3.67
CA GLN A 88 -12.11 2.45 2.34
C GLN A 88 -10.68 2.73 1.84
N ASN A 89 -9.83 3.33 2.69
CA ASN A 89 -8.43 3.57 2.33
C ASN A 89 -7.66 2.25 2.11
N LEU A 90 -7.95 1.22 2.92
CA LEU A 90 -7.35 -0.10 2.80
C LEU A 90 -7.76 -0.79 1.49
N PHE A 91 -9.04 -0.70 1.13
CA PHE A 91 -9.56 -1.21 -0.14
C PHE A 91 -8.87 -0.53 -1.32
N GLU A 92 -8.70 0.79 -1.27
CA GLU A 92 -7.97 1.53 -2.31
C GLU A 92 -6.49 1.11 -2.40
N LEU A 93 -5.82 0.91 -1.26
CA LEU A 93 -4.45 0.40 -1.22
C LEU A 93 -4.35 -0.96 -1.89
N ARG A 94 -5.22 -1.90 -1.51
CA ARG A 94 -5.24 -3.26 -2.06
C ARG A 94 -5.51 -3.24 -3.57
N GLN A 95 -6.50 -2.48 -4.01
CA GLN A 95 -6.83 -2.36 -5.43
C GLN A 95 -5.64 -1.81 -6.23
N THR A 96 -5.02 -0.73 -5.72
CA THR A 96 -3.82 -0.13 -6.35
C THR A 96 -2.69 -1.16 -6.40
N ASN A 97 -2.44 -1.87 -5.31
CA ASN A 97 -1.41 -2.91 -5.23
C ASN A 97 -1.62 -4.00 -6.30
N GLN A 98 -2.85 -4.51 -6.44
CA GLN A 98 -3.19 -5.52 -7.45
C GLN A 98 -3.00 -5.02 -8.89
N GLU A 99 -3.34 -3.75 -9.17
CA GLU A 99 -3.12 -3.14 -10.47
C GLU A 99 -1.62 -3.10 -10.81
N ILE A 100 -0.78 -2.70 -9.85
CA ILE A 100 0.68 -2.68 -10.01
C ILE A 100 1.25 -4.10 -10.18
N ILE A 101 0.80 -5.08 -9.39
CA ILE A 101 1.20 -6.49 -9.54
C ILE A 101 0.88 -6.99 -10.96
N LYS A 102 -0.33 -6.74 -11.45
CA LYS A 102 -0.74 -7.12 -12.81
C LYS A 102 0.12 -6.42 -13.86
N ALA A 103 0.35 -5.12 -13.72
CA ALA A 103 1.17 -4.35 -14.65
C ALA A 103 2.61 -4.90 -14.70
N LYS A 104 3.24 -5.15 -13.54
CA LYS A 104 4.60 -5.70 -13.45
C LYS A 104 4.68 -7.14 -13.98
N THR A 105 3.71 -7.99 -13.67
CA THR A 105 3.65 -9.37 -14.16
C THR A 105 3.54 -9.40 -15.69
N ASN A 106 2.68 -8.56 -16.26
CA ASN A 106 2.51 -8.45 -17.71
C ASN A 106 3.76 -7.88 -18.40
N GLN A 107 4.51 -6.97 -17.75
CA GLN A 107 5.78 -6.45 -18.28
C GLN A 107 6.93 -7.46 -18.19
N GLN A 108 6.88 -8.42 -17.27
CA GLN A 108 7.87 -9.50 -17.13
C GLN A 108 7.63 -10.70 -18.05
N GLN A 109 6.46 -10.79 -18.69
CA GLN A 109 6.26 -11.67 -19.83
C GLN A 109 6.72 -10.94 -21.10
N PRO A 110 7.95 -11.15 -21.61
CA PRO A 110 8.24 -10.69 -22.95
C PRO A 110 7.26 -11.40 -23.88
N ASP A 111 6.66 -10.60 -24.76
CA ASP A 111 5.89 -11.01 -25.92
C ASP A 111 6.55 -12.24 -26.59
N LYS A 112 6.12 -13.44 -26.20
CA LYS A 112 6.25 -14.66 -26.99
C LYS A 112 5.01 -14.72 -27.88
N SER A 113 4.86 -13.74 -28.76
CA SER A 113 3.84 -13.78 -29.82
C SER A 113 4.36 -13.09 -31.07
N LYS A 114 5.52 -13.55 -31.54
CA LYS A 114 5.87 -13.53 -32.96
C LYS A 114 6.57 -14.83 -33.35
N GLN A 115 5.76 -15.82 -33.71
CA GLN A 115 6.11 -16.88 -34.66
C GLN A 115 4.91 -17.11 -35.57
#